data_AF-A0A6I3CJ73-F1
#
_entry.id   AF-A0A6I3CJ73-F1
#
_cell.length_a   1.000
_cell.length_b   1.000
_cell.length_c   1.000
_cell.angle_alpha   90.00
_cell.angle_beta   90.00
_cell.angle_gamma   90.00
#
_symmetry.space_group_name_H-M   'P 1'
#
loop_
_entity.id
_entity.type
_entity.pdbx_description
1 polymer ?
#
loop_
_entity_poly.entity_id
_entity_poly.type
_entity_poly.pdbx_seq_one_letter_code
_entity_poly.pdbx_strand_id
1 'polypeptide(L)'
;MPISNGVKRLFFGRALRSDRLSDSLLPKRIALPVFASDALSSNAYATQEILLVLSLGGASFYAFGGWIAAAVVVVYFTVVASYRQNVHAYPSGGGDYEVVSTNLGQNWGVFVGSALLIDYVLTVAVSISSAIANLGSVIPAIAEHSVWWAVGAIVIITLLNLRGIRESGSLFAIPTYFFIASIFIMIGVAIFKMATGANLEAESANWEVV
;
A
#
# COMPACT_ATOMS: atom_id res chain seq x y z
N MET A 1 1.48 38.10 -21.09
CA MET A 1 1.51 36.67 -20.70
C MET A 1 0.52 36.48 -19.56
N PRO A 2 -0.48 35.60 -19.68
CA PRO A 2 -1.49 35.50 -18.63
C PRO A 2 -0.83 34.90 -17.38
N ILE A 3 -1.03 35.58 -16.24
CA ILE A 3 -0.52 35.24 -14.91
C ILE A 3 -0.86 33.77 -14.52
N SER A 4 -1.90 33.20 -15.15
CA SER A 4 -2.32 31.80 -14.96
C SER A 4 -1.25 30.77 -15.35
N ASN A 5 -0.40 31.04 -16.35
CA ASN A 5 0.61 30.08 -16.78
C ASN A 5 1.81 30.02 -15.82
N GLY A 6 2.17 31.13 -15.17
CA GLY A 6 3.25 31.17 -14.18
C GLY A 6 2.89 30.41 -12.91
N VAL A 7 1.68 30.65 -12.39
CA VAL A 7 1.14 29.95 -11.21
C VAL A 7 0.95 28.47 -11.51
N LYS A 8 0.36 28.10 -12.66
CA LYS A 8 0.23 26.69 -13.07
C LYS A 8 1.59 26.00 -13.18
N ARG A 9 2.62 26.67 -13.72
CA ARG A 9 3.95 26.09 -13.87
C ARG A 9 4.72 25.97 -12.55
N LEU A 10 4.38 26.81 -11.56
CA LEU A 10 4.90 26.71 -10.19
C LEU A 10 4.31 25.50 -9.44
N PHE A 11 3.01 25.25 -9.58
CA PHE A 11 2.32 24.13 -8.93
C PHE A 11 2.54 22.80 -9.67
N PHE A 12 2.41 22.77 -10.99
CA PHE A 12 2.38 21.56 -11.82
C PHE A 12 3.69 21.29 -12.59
N GLY A 13 4.72 22.13 -12.46
CA GLY A 13 5.98 21.95 -13.19
C GLY A 13 5.86 22.20 -14.70
N ARG A 14 6.85 21.73 -15.48
CA ARG A 14 6.81 21.79 -16.94
C ARG A 14 5.95 20.63 -17.46
N ALA A 15 5.07 20.90 -18.43
CA ALA A 15 4.30 19.87 -19.11
C ALA A 15 5.25 18.80 -19.70
N LEU A 16 5.06 17.56 -19.28
CA LEU A 16 5.75 16.40 -19.84
C LEU A 16 5.10 16.09 -21.20
N ARG A 17 5.93 15.95 -22.25
CA ARG A 17 5.46 15.55 -23.56
C ARG A 17 5.06 14.06 -23.51
N SER A 18 3.84 13.75 -23.94
CA SER A 18 3.30 12.38 -24.00
C SER A 18 4.21 11.39 -24.75
N ASP A 19 5.00 11.91 -25.69
CA ASP A 19 5.93 11.19 -26.57
C ASP A 19 7.14 10.55 -25.84
N ARG A 20 7.32 10.78 -24.53
CA ARG A 20 8.42 10.20 -23.72
C ARG A 20 8.00 9.15 -22.70
N LEU A 21 6.71 8.83 -22.58
CA LEU A 21 6.17 7.93 -21.55
C LEU A 21 6.21 6.43 -21.93
N SER A 22 6.48 6.09 -23.19
CA SER A 22 6.30 4.72 -23.71
C SER A 22 7.49 3.77 -23.57
N ASP A 23 8.71 4.26 -23.27
CA ASP A 23 9.94 3.44 -23.43
C ASP A 23 10.78 3.20 -22.16
N SER A 24 10.36 3.61 -20.97
CA SER A 24 11.16 3.36 -19.75
C SER A 24 10.73 2.08 -19.04
N LEU A 25 11.05 0.92 -19.64
CA LEU A 25 11.04 -0.34 -18.90
C LEU A 25 12.02 -0.22 -17.73
N LEU A 26 11.49 -0.13 -16.51
CA LEU A 26 12.32 -0.05 -15.31
C LEU A 26 13.13 -1.35 -15.15
N PRO A 27 14.43 -1.28 -14.81
CA PRO A 27 15.21 -2.46 -14.47
C PRO A 27 14.51 -3.24 -13.36
N LYS A 28 14.52 -4.58 -13.43
CA LYS A 28 13.80 -5.47 -12.46
C LYS A 28 14.07 -5.12 -10.99
N ARG A 29 15.29 -4.67 -10.66
CA ARG A 29 15.70 -4.27 -9.31
C ARG A 29 15.01 -3.01 -8.78
N ILE A 30 14.51 -2.15 -9.66
CA ILE A 30 13.77 -0.92 -9.35
C ILE A 30 12.28 -1.16 -9.54
N ALA A 31 11.88 -1.90 -10.58
CA ALA A 31 10.49 -2.26 -10.82
C ALA A 31 9.89 -3.05 -9.65
N LEU A 32 10.59 -4.08 -9.16
CA LEU A 32 10.06 -4.96 -8.11
C LEU A 32 9.70 -4.19 -6.83
N PRO A 33 10.58 -3.35 -6.22
CA PRO A 33 10.22 -2.56 -5.05
C PRO A 33 9.11 -1.55 -5.32
N VAL A 34 9.16 -0.86 -6.47
CA VAL A 34 8.18 0.18 -6.80
C VAL A 34 6.79 -0.42 -6.95
N PHE A 35 6.64 -1.58 -7.60
CA PHE A 35 5.36 -2.26 -7.74
C PHE A 35 4.96 -3.07 -6.50
N ALA A 36 5.92 -3.59 -5.72
CA ALA A 36 5.63 -4.31 -4.48
C ALA A 36 5.26 -3.37 -3.32
N SER A 37 5.54 -2.06 -3.43
CA SER A 37 5.29 -1.10 -2.37
C SER A 37 3.84 -1.10 -1.89
N ASP A 38 2.87 -1.31 -2.79
CA ASP A 38 1.45 -1.32 -2.48
C ASP A 38 1.02 -2.54 -1.64
N ALA A 39 1.53 -3.72 -2.03
CA ALA A 39 1.35 -4.94 -1.25
C ALA A 39 2.05 -4.85 0.12
N LEU A 40 3.22 -4.23 0.18
CA LEU A 40 3.99 -4.04 1.41
C LEU A 40 3.32 -3.05 2.36
N SER A 41 2.76 -1.94 1.85
CA SER A 41 2.02 -0.98 2.68
C SER A 41 0.75 -1.62 3.25
N SER A 42 0.09 -2.50 2.49
CA SER A 42 -1.10 -3.21 2.94
C SER A 42 -0.87 -4.04 4.21
N ASN A 43 0.31 -4.65 4.35
CA ASN A 43 0.67 -5.40 5.55
C ASN A 43 0.73 -4.55 6.83
N ALA A 44 1.03 -3.25 6.70
CA ALA A 44 1.19 -2.34 7.83
C ALA A 44 -0.14 -1.98 8.52
N TYR A 45 -1.27 -2.09 7.82
CA TYR A 45 -2.60 -1.84 8.40
C TYR A 45 -3.47 -3.11 8.46
N ALA A 46 -3.34 -4.05 7.52
CA ALA A 46 -4.19 -5.25 7.50
C ALA A 46 -4.04 -6.12 8.75
N THR A 47 -2.83 -6.22 9.31
CA THR A 47 -2.57 -7.00 10.52
C THR A 47 -3.30 -6.42 11.74
N GLN A 48 -3.30 -5.09 11.89
CA GLN A 48 -4.04 -4.39 12.93
C GLN A 48 -5.56 -4.53 12.73
N GLU A 49 -6.05 -4.41 11.50
CA GLU A 49 -7.48 -4.55 11.21
C GLU A 49 -8.03 -5.94 11.54
N ILE A 50 -7.25 -7.01 11.33
CA ILE A 50 -7.64 -8.36 11.77
C ILE A 50 -7.90 -8.37 13.28
N LEU A 51 -7.00 -7.78 14.08
CA LEU A 51 -7.16 -7.72 15.53
C LEU A 51 -8.33 -6.83 15.93
N LEU A 52 -8.51 -5.68 15.28
CA LEU A 52 -9.61 -4.76 15.57
C LEU A 52 -10.96 -5.42 15.31
N VAL A 53 -11.12 -6.12 14.19
CA VAL A 53 -12.36 -6.87 13.89
C VAL A 53 -12.58 -8.00 14.90
N LEU A 54 -11.55 -8.75 15.28
CA LEU A 54 -11.67 -9.79 16.32
C LEU A 54 -12.05 -9.21 17.69
N SER A 55 -11.57 -8.01 18.00
CA SER A 55 -11.90 -7.32 19.26
C SER A 55 -13.40 -7.09 19.43
N LEU A 56 -14.14 -6.89 18.34
CA LEU A 56 -15.60 -6.73 18.34
C LEU A 56 -16.31 -8.01 18.81
N GLY A 57 -15.70 -9.18 18.61
CA GLY A 57 -16.19 -10.48 19.09
C GLY A 57 -15.76 -10.83 20.52
N GLY A 58 -14.89 -10.01 21.14
CA GLY A 58 -14.35 -10.20 22.49
C GLY A 58 -12.97 -10.88 22.55
N ALA A 59 -12.35 -10.88 23.73
CA ALA A 59 -10.95 -11.29 23.91
C ALA A 59 -10.66 -12.75 23.51
N SER A 60 -11.65 -13.65 23.62
CA SER A 60 -11.51 -15.06 23.22
C SER A 60 -11.29 -15.22 21.72
N PHE A 61 -11.73 -14.26 20.90
CA PHE A 61 -11.59 -14.32 19.45
C PHE A 61 -10.16 -14.08 18.96
N TYR A 62 -9.30 -13.45 19.77
CA TYR A 62 -7.88 -13.27 19.43
C TYR A 62 -7.14 -14.60 19.20
N ALA A 63 -7.61 -15.69 19.82
CA ALA A 63 -7.07 -17.03 19.58
C ALA A 63 -7.18 -17.48 18.10
N PHE A 64 -8.13 -16.91 17.35
CA PHE A 64 -8.29 -17.19 15.92
C PHE A 64 -7.39 -16.34 15.01
N GLY A 65 -6.68 -15.34 15.54
CA GLY A 65 -5.86 -14.44 14.73
C GLY A 65 -4.83 -15.16 13.86
N GLY A 66 -4.15 -16.16 14.41
CA GLY A 66 -3.19 -16.99 13.66
C GLY A 66 -3.84 -17.81 12.55
N TRP A 67 -5.03 -18.35 12.79
CA TRP A 67 -5.79 -19.12 11.79
C TRP A 67 -6.29 -18.25 10.64
N ILE A 68 -6.76 -17.03 10.95
CA ILE A 68 -7.16 -16.05 9.94
C ILE A 68 -5.96 -15.63 9.11
N ALA A 69 -4.81 -15.35 9.73
CA ALA A 69 -3.58 -15.05 9.02
C ALA A 69 -3.18 -16.19 8.06
N ALA A 70 -3.27 -17.45 8.51
CA ALA A 70 -3.00 -18.61 7.67
C ALA A 70 -3.98 -18.70 6.48
N ALA A 71 -5.28 -18.44 6.69
CA ALA A 71 -6.27 -18.40 5.61
C ALA A 71 -5.96 -17.30 4.59
N VAL A 72 -5.58 -16.10 5.05
CA VAL A 72 -5.15 -15.00 4.18
C VAL A 72 -3.94 -15.40 3.33
N VAL A 73 -2.96 -16.09 3.92
CA VAL A 73 -1.79 -16.59 3.17
C VAL A 73 -2.21 -17.57 2.07
N VAL A 74 -3.14 -18.50 2.35
CA VAL A 74 -3.66 -19.44 1.34
C VAL A 74 -4.37 -18.71 0.20
N VAL A 75 -5.21 -17.72 0.51
CA VAL A 75 -5.87 -16.87 -0.49
C VAL A 75 -4.82 -16.13 -1.32
N TYR A 76 -3.80 -15.56 -0.68
CA TYR A 76 -2.74 -14.84 -1.37
C TYR A 76 -1.98 -15.72 -2.37
N PHE A 77 -1.63 -16.95 -2.00
CA PHE A 77 -1.02 -17.92 -2.94
C PHE A 77 -1.93 -18.24 -4.12
N THR A 78 -3.23 -18.40 -3.87
CA THR A 78 -4.23 -18.66 -4.91
C THR A 78 -4.33 -17.50 -5.88
N VAL A 79 -4.38 -16.27 -5.35
CA VAL A 79 -4.39 -15.03 -6.13
C VAL A 79 -3.12 -14.91 -6.98
N VAL A 80 -1.94 -15.13 -6.40
CA VAL A 80 -0.67 -15.10 -7.14
C VAL A 80 -0.64 -16.15 -8.25
N ALA A 81 -1.11 -17.37 -7.98
CA ALA A 81 -1.20 -18.42 -9.01
C ALA A 81 -2.14 -18.03 -10.15
N SER A 82 -3.28 -17.41 -9.83
CA SER A 82 -4.25 -16.90 -10.81
C SER A 82 -3.67 -15.76 -11.66
N TYR A 83 -3.05 -14.75 -11.03
CA TYR A 83 -2.42 -13.65 -11.76
C TYR A 83 -1.28 -14.11 -12.66
N ARG A 84 -0.51 -15.14 -12.24
CA ARG A 84 0.50 -15.74 -13.12
C ARG A 84 -0.12 -16.29 -14.40
N GLN A 85 -1.28 -16.93 -14.33
CA GLN A 85 -1.98 -17.44 -15.52
C GLN A 85 -2.47 -16.29 -16.40
N ASN A 86 -3.10 -15.27 -15.81
CA ASN A 86 -3.59 -14.09 -16.53
C ASN A 86 -2.47 -13.37 -17.29
N VAL A 87 -1.31 -13.14 -16.66
CA VAL A 87 -0.17 -12.46 -17.29
C VAL A 87 0.40 -13.25 -18.48
N HIS A 88 0.35 -14.59 -18.44
CA HIS A 88 0.78 -15.41 -19.58
C HIS A 88 -0.26 -15.41 -20.72
N ALA A 89 -1.55 -15.39 -20.37
CA ALA A 89 -2.65 -15.40 -21.34
C ALA A 89 -2.85 -14.03 -22.03
N TYR A 90 -2.51 -12.92 -21.36
CA TYR A 90 -2.70 -11.55 -21.83
C TYR A 90 -1.38 -10.74 -21.75
N PRO A 91 -0.46 -10.93 -22.71
CA PRO A 91 0.87 -10.29 -22.69
C PRO A 91 0.84 -8.78 -22.98
N SER A 92 -0.26 -8.28 -23.52
CA SER A 92 -0.52 -6.87 -23.81
C SER A 92 -0.54 -5.99 -22.55
N GLY A 93 -0.79 -6.58 -21.38
CA GLY A 93 -0.69 -5.89 -20.10
C GLY A 93 -1.81 -4.90 -19.79
N GLY A 94 -2.96 -4.97 -20.49
CA GLY A 94 -4.11 -4.10 -20.25
C GLY A 94 -4.91 -4.39 -18.96
N GLY A 95 -4.40 -5.30 -18.12
CA GLY A 95 -4.92 -5.59 -16.78
C GLY A 95 -6.33 -6.19 -16.79
N ASP A 96 -6.99 -6.14 -15.63
CA ASP A 96 -8.29 -6.80 -15.42
C ASP A 96 -9.40 -6.26 -16.34
N TYR A 97 -9.30 -5.00 -16.77
CA TYR A 97 -10.21 -4.41 -17.75
C TYR A 97 -10.13 -5.11 -19.12
N GLU A 98 -8.92 -5.36 -19.64
CA GLU A 98 -8.73 -6.05 -20.92
C GLU A 98 -9.24 -7.50 -20.85
N VAL A 99 -8.90 -8.21 -19.76
CA VAL A 99 -9.33 -9.59 -19.55
C VAL A 99 -10.85 -9.68 -19.55
N VAL A 100 -11.53 -8.81 -18.80
CA VAL A 100 -12.99 -8.88 -18.64
C VAL A 100 -13.72 -8.40 -19.90
N SER A 101 -13.25 -7.31 -20.52
CA SER A 101 -13.88 -6.79 -21.75
C SER A 101 -13.78 -7.80 -22.91
N THR A 102 -12.65 -8.51 -23.02
CA THR A 102 -12.44 -9.51 -24.07
C THR A 102 -13.31 -10.76 -23.87
N ASN A 103 -13.53 -11.20 -22.62
CA ASN A 103 -14.25 -12.45 -22.34
C ASN A 103 -15.75 -12.26 -22.10
N LEU A 104 -16.15 -11.18 -21.43
CA LEU A 104 -17.54 -10.95 -20.99
C LEU A 104 -18.21 -9.81 -21.77
N GLY A 105 -17.44 -9.03 -22.53
CA GLY A 105 -17.94 -7.91 -23.33
C GLY A 105 -17.79 -6.55 -22.65
N GLN A 106 -18.04 -5.50 -23.43
CA GLN A 106 -17.71 -4.13 -23.08
C GLN A 106 -18.39 -3.62 -21.79
N ASN A 107 -19.65 -3.98 -21.55
CA ASN A 107 -20.40 -3.52 -20.38
C ASN A 107 -19.76 -4.00 -19.07
N TRP A 108 -19.28 -5.25 -19.04
CA TRP A 108 -18.56 -5.81 -17.88
C TRP A 108 -17.16 -5.22 -17.75
N GLY A 109 -16.52 -4.90 -18.87
CA GLY A 109 -15.27 -4.13 -18.88
C GLY A 109 -15.44 -2.79 -18.17
N VAL A 110 -16.49 -2.02 -18.51
CA VAL A 110 -16.78 -0.72 -17.86
C VAL A 110 -17.04 -0.88 -16.36
N PHE A 111 -17.73 -1.94 -15.95
CA PHE A 111 -17.93 -2.24 -14.53
C PHE A 111 -16.60 -2.43 -13.79
N VAL A 112 -15.71 -3.25 -14.33
CA VAL A 112 -14.39 -3.49 -13.75
C VAL A 112 -13.52 -2.24 -13.78
N GLY A 113 -13.55 -1.46 -14.87
CA GLY A 113 -12.86 -0.18 -14.95
C GLY A 113 -13.33 0.80 -13.87
N SER A 114 -14.64 0.83 -13.60
CA SER A 114 -15.23 1.66 -12.55
C SER A 114 -14.83 1.19 -11.15
N ALA A 115 -14.80 -0.13 -10.91
CA ALA A 115 -14.32 -0.71 -9.66
C ALA A 115 -12.83 -0.38 -9.42
N LEU A 116 -11.98 -0.47 -10.45
CA LEU A 116 -10.56 -0.10 -10.36
C LEU A 116 -10.36 1.38 -10.03
N LEU A 117 -11.20 2.29 -10.55
CA LEU A 117 -11.12 3.70 -10.18
C LEU A 117 -11.44 3.92 -8.70
N ILE A 118 -12.45 3.23 -8.18
CA ILE A 118 -12.79 3.29 -6.75
C ILE A 118 -11.64 2.73 -5.92
N ASP A 119 -11.10 1.58 -6.31
CA ASP A 119 -9.95 0.94 -5.67
C ASP A 119 -8.76 1.90 -5.58
N TYR A 120 -8.39 2.58 -6.68
CA TYR A 120 -7.31 3.55 -6.66
C TYR A 120 -7.54 4.74 -5.71
N VAL A 121 -8.78 5.22 -5.58
CA VAL A 121 -9.10 6.29 -4.62
C VAL A 121 -9.00 5.77 -3.19
N LEU A 122 -9.55 4.57 -2.92
CA LEU A 122 -9.55 3.97 -1.60
C LEU A 122 -8.14 3.62 -1.14
N THR A 123 -7.29 3.08 -2.01
CA THR A 123 -5.91 2.72 -1.67
C THR A 123 -5.11 3.92 -1.19
N VAL A 124 -5.25 5.09 -1.84
CA VAL A 124 -4.61 6.33 -1.36
C VAL A 124 -5.22 6.79 -0.03
N ALA A 125 -6.54 6.77 0.08
CA ALA A 125 -7.22 7.23 1.29
C ALA A 125 -6.87 6.38 2.53
N VAL A 126 -6.91 5.05 2.39
CA VAL A 126 -6.58 4.09 3.46
C VAL A 126 -5.10 4.20 3.81
N SER A 127 -4.20 4.16 2.83
CA SER A 127 -2.76 4.21 3.08
C SER A 127 -2.34 5.48 3.82
N ILE A 128 -2.88 6.65 3.44
CA ILE A 128 -2.58 7.90 4.14
C ILE A 128 -3.21 7.93 5.52
N SER A 129 -4.44 7.44 5.68
CA SER A 129 -5.09 7.39 7.00
C SER A 129 -4.29 6.53 7.98
N SER A 130 -3.85 5.34 7.56
CA SER A 130 -3.00 4.46 8.37
C SER A 130 -1.63 5.08 8.66
N ALA A 131 -1.02 5.77 7.69
CA ALA A 131 0.25 6.46 7.90
C ALA A 131 0.12 7.59 8.95
N ILE A 132 -0.94 8.39 8.89
CA ILE A 132 -1.20 9.45 9.87
C ILE A 132 -1.54 8.87 11.24
N ALA A 133 -2.30 7.77 11.32
CA ALA A 133 -2.57 7.10 12.58
C ALA A 133 -1.27 6.59 13.24
N ASN A 134 -0.39 5.96 12.45
CA ASN A 134 0.91 5.50 12.93
C ASN A 134 1.80 6.66 13.40
N LEU A 135 1.82 7.79 12.67
CA LEU A 135 2.56 8.99 13.09
C LEU A 135 1.94 9.64 14.34
N GLY A 136 0.61 9.66 14.44
CA GLY A 136 -0.13 10.18 15.58
C GLY A 136 0.16 9.41 16.87
N SER A 137 0.49 8.12 16.78
CA SER A 137 0.89 7.32 17.95
C SER A 137 2.18 7.81 18.62
N VAL A 138 3.05 8.52 17.87
CA VAL A 138 4.33 9.05 18.37
C VAL A 138 4.29 10.57 18.56
N ILE A 139 3.49 11.28 17.74
CA ILE A 139 3.41 12.74 17.71
C ILE A 139 1.98 13.18 18.07
N PRO A 140 1.72 13.63 19.32
CA PRO A 140 0.37 13.97 19.79
C PRO A 140 -0.35 15.03 18.97
N ALA A 141 0.38 16.03 18.46
CA ALA A 141 -0.17 17.09 17.60
C ALA A 141 -0.74 16.56 16.27
N ILE A 142 -0.22 15.42 15.78
CA ILE A 142 -0.77 14.75 14.58
C ILE A 142 -2.05 13.99 14.96
N ALA A 143 -2.09 13.36 16.13
CA ALA A 143 -3.28 12.65 16.60
C ALA A 143 -4.50 13.58 16.78
N GLU A 144 -4.29 14.76 17.37
CA GLU A 144 -5.35 15.75 17.61
C GLU A 144 -5.96 16.32 16.32
N HIS A 145 -5.16 16.39 15.24
CA HIS A 145 -5.56 16.99 13.95
C HIS A 145 -5.34 16.04 12.78
N SER A 146 -5.63 14.75 12.98
CA SER A 146 -5.35 13.67 12.02
C SER A 146 -5.93 13.93 10.63
N VAL A 147 -7.17 14.40 10.54
CA VAL A 147 -7.84 14.71 9.26
C VAL A 147 -7.09 15.78 8.47
N TRP A 148 -6.66 16.86 9.12
CA TRP A 148 -5.93 17.95 8.46
C TRP A 148 -4.58 17.50 7.94
N TRP A 149 -3.85 16.70 8.72
CA TRP A 149 -2.58 16.12 8.29
C TRP A 149 -2.75 15.12 7.14
N ALA A 150 -3.80 14.31 7.16
CA ALA A 150 -4.11 13.37 6.07
C ALA A 150 -4.41 14.10 4.76
N VAL A 151 -5.32 15.09 4.79
CA VAL A 151 -5.66 15.90 3.62
C VAL A 151 -4.43 16.67 3.11
N GLY A 152 -3.65 17.26 4.02
CA GLY A 152 -2.40 17.95 3.69
C GLY A 152 -1.40 17.03 2.99
N ALA A 153 -1.21 15.81 3.48
CA ALA A 153 -0.34 14.81 2.87
C ALA A 153 -0.81 14.41 1.47
N ILE A 154 -2.12 14.19 1.27
CA ILE A 154 -2.70 13.90 -0.06
C ILE A 154 -2.43 15.06 -1.03
N VAL A 155 -2.63 16.31 -0.60
CA VAL A 155 -2.35 17.49 -1.43
C VAL A 155 -0.87 17.56 -1.80
N ILE A 156 0.03 17.35 -0.84
CA ILE A 156 1.48 17.34 -1.09
C ILE A 156 1.84 16.25 -2.11
N ILE A 157 1.41 15.01 -1.89
CA ILE A 157 1.70 13.89 -2.80
C ILE A 157 1.12 14.16 -4.19
N THR A 158 -0.08 14.75 -4.27
CA THR A 158 -0.69 15.16 -5.54
C THR A 158 0.19 16.18 -6.26
N LEU A 159 0.66 17.22 -5.57
CA LEU A 159 1.56 18.22 -6.15
C LEU A 159 2.90 17.62 -6.59
N LEU A 160 3.47 16.71 -5.81
CA LEU A 160 4.71 16.00 -6.16
C LEU A 160 4.53 15.13 -7.42
N ASN A 161 3.40 14.42 -7.52
CA ASN A 161 3.05 13.62 -8.70
C ASN A 161 2.85 14.50 -9.93
N LEU A 162 2.14 15.62 -9.80
CA LEU A 162 1.93 16.55 -10.91
C LEU A 162 3.22 17.24 -11.37
N ARG A 163 4.19 17.46 -10.47
CA ARG A 163 5.53 17.97 -10.81
C ARG A 163 6.42 16.95 -11.55
N GLY A 164 5.99 15.70 -11.69
CA GLY A 164 6.74 14.67 -12.41
C GLY A 164 7.93 14.10 -11.63
N ILE A 165 7.94 14.22 -10.30
CA ILE A 165 9.01 13.65 -9.45
C ILE A 165 9.10 12.11 -9.59
N ARG A 166 8.03 11.48 -10.11
CA ARG A 166 7.92 10.04 -10.36
C ARG A 166 8.89 9.49 -11.40
N GLU A 167 9.57 10.32 -12.20
CA GLU A 167 10.58 9.84 -13.18
C GLU A 167 11.84 9.26 -12.51
N SER A 168 12.10 9.59 -11.25
CA SER A 168 13.23 9.03 -10.48
C SER A 168 12.80 7.77 -9.72
N GLY A 169 12.53 6.66 -10.44
CA GLY A 169 12.15 5.37 -9.83
C GLY A 169 13.14 4.86 -8.76
N SER A 170 14.39 5.32 -8.77
CA SER A 170 15.40 5.01 -7.75
C SER A 170 15.07 5.58 -6.36
N LEU A 171 14.46 6.77 -6.28
CA LEU A 171 14.16 7.43 -5.01
C LEU A 171 13.05 6.69 -4.24
N PHE A 172 12.13 6.05 -4.98
CA PHE A 172 11.04 5.25 -4.41
C PHE A 172 11.45 3.86 -3.96
N ALA A 173 12.57 3.31 -4.47
CA ALA A 173 13.03 1.98 -4.07
C ALA A 173 13.69 1.97 -2.67
N ILE A 174 14.31 3.09 -2.25
CA ILE A 174 15.05 3.19 -0.99
C ILE A 174 14.14 2.91 0.23
N PRO A 175 12.98 3.59 0.39
CA PRO A 175 12.08 3.33 1.52
C PRO A 175 11.57 1.89 1.55
N THR A 176 11.27 1.31 0.38
CA THR A 176 10.78 -0.07 0.28
C THR A 176 11.83 -1.07 0.76
N TYR A 177 13.07 -0.95 0.31
CA TYR A 177 14.14 -1.84 0.78
C TYR A 177 14.44 -1.66 2.27
N PHE A 178 14.39 -0.41 2.76
CA PHE A 178 14.55 -0.13 4.18
C PHE A 178 13.44 -0.79 5.01
N PHE A 179 12.19 -0.71 4.54
CA PHE A 179 11.05 -1.38 5.18
C PHE A 179 11.22 -2.90 5.22
N ILE A 180 11.58 -3.51 4.09
CA ILE A 180 11.84 -4.96 4.00
C ILE A 180 12.95 -5.36 4.98
N ALA A 181 14.08 -4.64 4.99
CA ALA A 181 15.19 -4.91 5.89
C ALA A 181 14.76 -4.77 7.37
N SER A 182 13.97 -3.74 7.70
CA SER A 182 13.46 -3.51 9.05
C SER A 182 12.58 -4.65 9.54
N ILE A 183 11.69 -5.17 8.69
CA ILE A 183 10.86 -6.36 9.01
C ILE A 183 11.73 -7.58 9.27
N PHE A 184 12.71 -7.87 8.40
CA PHE A 184 13.59 -9.02 8.58
C PHE A 184 14.45 -8.92 9.85
N ILE A 185 14.94 -7.71 10.18
CA ILE A 185 15.67 -7.46 11.42
C ILE A 185 14.75 -7.70 12.62
N MET A 186 13.54 -7.15 12.61
CA MET A 186 12.55 -7.35 13.68
C MET A 186 12.27 -8.83 13.93
N ILE A 187 12.01 -9.61 12.87
CA ILE A 187 11.77 -11.06 12.96
C ILE A 187 13.02 -11.77 13.48
N GLY A 188 14.21 -11.44 12.97
CA GLY A 188 15.47 -12.04 13.40
C GLY A 188 15.77 -11.80 14.87
N VAL A 189 15.55 -10.57 15.35
CA VAL A 189 15.68 -10.21 16.77
C VAL A 189 14.68 -10.96 17.63
N ALA A 190 13.43 -11.09 17.20
CA ALA A 190 12.41 -11.85 17.92
C ALA A 190 12.81 -13.33 18.08
N ILE A 191 13.24 -13.98 16.98
CA ILE A 191 13.71 -15.38 17.00
C ILE A 191 14.93 -15.52 17.91
N PHE A 192 15.90 -14.60 17.82
CA PHE A 192 17.08 -14.62 18.67
C PHE A 192 16.71 -14.52 20.16
N LYS A 193 15.85 -13.56 20.52
CA LYS A 193 15.35 -13.39 21.90
C LYS A 193 14.68 -14.67 22.42
N MET A 194 13.79 -15.26 21.63
CA MET A 194 13.12 -16.52 21.98
C MET A 194 14.12 -17.67 22.15
N ALA A 195 15.12 -17.78 21.26
CA ALA A 195 16.16 -18.81 21.35
C ALA A 195 17.06 -18.65 22.59
N THR A 196 17.28 -17.40 23.04
CA THR A 196 18.01 -17.10 24.28
C THR A 196 17.16 -17.22 25.56
N GLY A 197 15.89 -17.66 25.43
CA GLY A 197 14.99 -17.88 26.56
C GLY A 197 14.23 -16.65 27.04
N ALA A 198 14.19 -15.55 26.27
CA ALA A 198 13.38 -14.39 26.61
C ALA A 198 11.89 -14.67 26.28
N ASN A 199 11.02 -14.41 27.25
CA ASN A 199 9.57 -14.38 27.02
C ASN A 199 9.21 -13.05 26.34
N LEU A 200 8.66 -13.14 25.12
CA LEU A 200 8.14 -11.98 24.40
C LEU A 200 6.73 -11.69 24.92
N GLU A 201 6.64 -10.89 25.97
CA GLU A 201 5.37 -10.40 26.50
C GLU A 201 4.95 -9.12 25.76
N ALA A 202 3.69 -9.06 25.37
CA ALA A 202 3.09 -7.82 24.88
C ALA A 202 3.01 -6.80 26.03
N GLU A 203 3.06 -5.50 25.74
CA GLU A 203 2.87 -4.47 26.79
C GLU A 203 1.52 -4.63 27.53
N SER A 204 0.52 -5.19 26.84
CA SER A 204 -0.79 -5.51 27.39
C SER A 204 -0.86 -6.84 28.14
N ALA A 205 0.21 -7.63 28.23
CA ALA A 205 0.19 -8.95 28.88
C ALA A 205 -0.18 -8.87 30.37
N ASN A 206 0.11 -7.73 31.01
CA ASN A 206 -0.19 -7.48 32.42
C ASN A 206 -1.51 -6.71 32.64
N TRP A 207 -2.30 -6.47 31.58
CA TRP A 207 -3.55 -5.74 31.71
C TRP A 207 -4.66 -6.67 32.22
N GLU A 208 -5.34 -6.23 33.28
CA GLU A 208 -6.51 -6.92 33.81
C GLU A 208 -7.73 -6.54 32.96
N VAL A 209 -8.40 -7.54 32.37
CA VAL A 209 -9.64 -7.32 31.61
C VAL A 209 -10.78 -7.17 32.61
N VAL A 210 -11.18 -5.93 32.88
CA VAL A 210 -12.36 -5.57 33.70
C VAL A 210 -13.62 -5.56 32.86
#